data_AF-A0A3B9FN78-F1
#
_entry.id   AF-A0A3B9FN78-F1
#
_cell.length_a   1.000
_cell.length_b   1.000
_cell.length_c   1.000
_cell.angle_alpha   90.00
_cell.angle_beta   90.00
_cell.angle_gamma   90.00
#
_symmetry.space_group_name_H-M   'P 1'
#
loop_
_entity.id
_entity.type
_entity.pdbx_description
1 polymer ?
#
loop_
_entity_poly.entity_id
_entity_poly.type
_entity_poly.pdbx_seq_one_letter_code
_entity_poly.pdbx_strand_id
1 'polypeptide(L)'
;MYDSWEEDLKNNVGATKLMVIPMFPQYSESTIASGVDALAKELSKRVKIPTFEVITNFHRTHAFIDNSVTQVDAKVEELKKEGIDIDKLVISFHGMQKRRVVFKGDDYYRHCYETYRLIVDRLKHLKPEQAVMTFQSRFGSEEWITPYTEDTVEKLIEEGNKELMVYSPSFVADCLETTDELGHELAEEAKEWGGNVYPVECLNTNEQWCKDFAKYVMTQAEGSAQDKEDIEYQLKAEDYDHMPKLVMNQS
;
A
#
# COMPACT_ATOMS: atom_id res chain seq x y z
N MET A 1 -32.65 0.97 -8.98
CA MET A 1 -31.69 1.03 -7.86
C MET A 1 -31.63 2.47 -7.37
N TYR A 2 -32.78 2.95 -6.87
CA TYR A 2 -32.91 4.25 -6.20
C TYR A 2 -32.87 4.08 -4.67
N ASP A 3 -32.68 2.87 -4.16
CA ASP A 3 -33.60 2.45 -3.11
C ASP A 3 -33.04 2.56 -1.69
N SER A 4 -31.85 2.05 -1.32
CA SER A 4 -31.50 2.03 0.11
C SER A 4 -31.41 3.41 0.76
N TRP A 5 -30.71 4.37 0.14
CA TRP A 5 -30.48 5.68 0.77
C TRP A 5 -31.75 6.54 0.86
N GLU A 6 -32.54 6.59 -0.22
CA GLU A 6 -33.78 7.37 -0.20
C GLU A 6 -34.86 6.70 0.66
N GLU A 7 -34.86 5.36 0.75
CA GLU A 7 -35.67 4.62 1.72
C GLU A 7 -35.21 4.89 3.16
N ASP A 8 -33.90 4.91 3.43
CA ASP A 8 -33.36 5.21 4.76
C ASP A 8 -33.78 6.60 5.24
N LEU A 9 -33.77 7.58 4.33
CA LEU A 9 -34.29 8.92 4.62
C LEU A 9 -35.79 8.93 4.89
N LYS A 10 -36.59 8.21 4.10
CA LYS A 10 -38.05 8.09 4.30
C LYS A 10 -38.40 7.38 5.62
N ASN A 11 -37.58 6.41 6.02
CA ASN A 11 -37.75 5.64 7.25
C ASN A 11 -37.07 6.28 8.47
N ASN A 12 -36.50 7.49 8.31
CA ASN A 12 -35.79 8.22 9.37
C ASN A 12 -34.62 7.44 10.01
N VAL A 13 -33.97 6.58 9.21
CA VAL A 13 -32.76 5.81 9.57
C VAL A 13 -31.53 6.25 8.76
N GLY A 14 -31.67 7.28 7.93
CA GLY A 14 -30.57 7.81 7.13
C GLY A 14 -29.41 8.34 7.98
N ALA A 15 -28.19 8.01 7.56
CA ALA A 15 -26.97 8.46 8.21
C ALA A 15 -26.89 9.99 8.28
N THR A 16 -26.44 10.52 9.43
CA THR A 16 -26.22 11.96 9.64
C THR A 16 -24.78 12.38 9.33
N LYS A 17 -23.83 11.44 9.42
CA LYS A 17 -22.42 11.58 9.03
C LYS A 17 -22.04 10.45 8.08
N LEU A 18 -21.30 10.75 7.02
CA LEU A 18 -20.72 9.79 6.09
C LEU A 18 -19.19 9.87 6.17
N MET A 19 -18.53 8.75 6.45
CA MET A 19 -17.07 8.64 6.37
C MET A 19 -16.73 7.77 5.17
N VAL A 20 -15.85 8.27 4.31
CA VAL A 20 -15.38 7.53 3.14
C VAL A 20 -13.89 7.26 3.32
N ILE A 21 -13.54 5.97 3.30
CA ILE A 21 -12.16 5.50 3.40
C ILE A 21 -11.91 4.65 2.16
N PRO A 22 -11.26 5.19 1.13
CA PRO A 22 -10.82 4.40 -0.01
C PRO A 22 -9.85 3.32 0.47
N MET A 23 -9.92 2.11 -0.07
CA MET A 23 -9.09 0.97 0.36
C MET A 23 -7.68 0.97 -0.25
N PHE A 24 -7.14 2.13 -0.56
CA PHE A 24 -5.75 2.33 -0.98
C PHE A 24 -5.01 3.04 0.18
N PRO A 25 -3.99 2.41 0.80
CA PRO A 25 -3.33 3.00 1.95
C PRO A 25 -2.63 4.32 1.61
N GLN A 26 -1.91 4.37 0.49
CA GLN A 26 -1.17 5.53 0.03
C GLN A 26 -2.03 6.42 -0.88
N TYR A 27 -2.04 7.72 -0.60
CA TYR A 27 -2.68 8.69 -1.49
C TYR A 27 -2.08 8.69 -2.90
N SER A 28 -2.93 8.76 -3.93
CA SER A 28 -2.57 9.14 -5.30
C SER A 28 -3.73 9.85 -5.99
N GLU A 29 -3.43 10.77 -6.91
CA GLU A 29 -4.40 11.37 -7.83
C GLU A 29 -5.16 10.30 -8.62
N SER A 30 -4.47 9.25 -9.09
CA SER A 30 -5.08 8.23 -9.94
C SER A 30 -6.01 7.26 -9.22
N THR A 31 -5.99 7.22 -7.88
CA THR A 31 -6.84 6.31 -7.09
C THR A 31 -7.79 7.10 -6.19
N ILE A 32 -7.26 7.83 -5.22
CA ILE A 32 -8.05 8.54 -4.21
C ILE A 32 -8.82 9.69 -4.84
N ALA A 33 -8.16 10.55 -5.63
CA ALA A 33 -8.85 11.70 -6.22
C ALA A 33 -9.92 11.24 -7.23
N SER A 34 -9.64 10.20 -8.03
CA SER A 34 -10.65 9.60 -8.91
C SER A 34 -11.85 9.02 -8.14
N GLY A 35 -11.62 8.39 -6.99
CA GLY A 35 -12.68 7.94 -6.08
C GLY A 35 -13.52 9.10 -5.52
N VAL A 36 -12.87 10.22 -5.18
CA VAL A 36 -13.56 11.45 -4.75
C VAL A 36 -14.39 12.04 -5.88
N ASP A 37 -13.91 12.04 -7.13
CA ASP A 37 -14.69 12.51 -8.29
C ASP A 37 -15.96 11.66 -8.48
N ALA A 38 -15.83 10.33 -8.36
CA ALA A 38 -16.95 9.41 -8.45
C ALA A 38 -17.97 9.64 -7.32
N LEU A 39 -17.49 9.82 -6.08
CA LEU A 39 -18.31 10.16 -4.93
C LEU A 39 -19.05 11.49 -5.14
N ALA A 40 -18.33 12.54 -5.57
CA ALA A 40 -18.91 13.86 -5.81
C ALA A 40 -20.00 13.82 -6.88
N LYS A 41 -19.78 13.07 -7.97
CA LYS A 41 -20.77 12.85 -9.03
C LYS A 41 -22.00 12.09 -8.54
N GLU A 42 -21.85 11.23 -7.54
CA GLU A 42 -22.98 10.52 -6.94
C GLU A 42 -23.74 11.43 -5.97
N LEU A 43 -23.03 12.17 -5.12
CA LEU A 43 -23.61 13.14 -4.19
C LEU A 43 -24.35 14.26 -4.93
N SER A 44 -23.88 14.69 -6.10
CA SER A 44 -24.53 15.76 -6.89
C SER A 44 -25.94 15.39 -7.38
N LYS A 45 -26.33 14.12 -7.32
CA LYS A 45 -27.68 13.64 -7.67
C LYS A 45 -28.64 13.67 -6.49
N ARG A 46 -28.16 13.95 -5.27
CA ARG A 46 -28.92 13.79 -4.02
C ARG A 46 -29.43 15.13 -3.49
N VAL A 47 -30.65 15.12 -2.97
CA VAL A 47 -31.28 16.31 -2.37
C VAL A 47 -30.78 16.56 -0.95
N LYS A 48 -30.53 15.48 -0.18
CA LYS A 48 -30.03 15.54 1.20
C LYS A 48 -28.71 14.79 1.31
N ILE A 49 -27.63 15.53 1.44
CA ILE A 49 -26.26 15.04 1.62
C ILE A 49 -25.89 15.21 3.10
N PRO A 50 -25.47 14.14 3.83
CA PRO A 50 -25.00 14.25 5.20
C PRO A 50 -23.67 15.00 5.24
N THR A 51 -23.29 15.45 6.44
CA THR A 51 -21.90 15.87 6.66
C THR A 51 -20.99 14.70 6.31
N PHE A 52 -19.98 14.93 5.46
CA PHE A 52 -19.09 13.87 5.06
C PHE A 52 -17.62 14.25 5.19
N GLU A 53 -16.80 13.22 5.35
CA GLU A 53 -15.36 13.28 5.52
C GLU A 53 -14.74 12.19 4.64
N VAL A 54 -13.68 12.54 3.90
CA VAL A 54 -12.89 11.57 3.13
C VAL A 54 -11.54 11.45 3.80
N ILE A 55 -11.21 10.25 4.24
CA ILE A 55 -9.88 9.91 4.72
C ILE A 55 -9.04 9.55 3.49
N THR A 56 -8.04 10.37 3.19
CA THR A 56 -7.33 10.30 1.90
C THR A 56 -6.15 9.34 1.90
N ASN A 57 -5.73 8.86 3.07
CA ASN A 57 -4.67 7.87 3.25
C ASN A 57 -4.78 7.26 4.65
N PHE A 58 -4.18 6.09 4.84
CA PHE A 58 -4.04 5.44 6.14
C PHE A 58 -2.74 4.63 6.24
N HIS A 59 -1.78 4.88 5.35
CA HIS A 59 -0.54 4.10 5.22
C HIS A 59 0.39 4.16 6.42
N ARG A 60 0.24 5.14 7.31
CA ARG A 60 1.03 5.24 8.56
C ARG A 60 0.31 4.74 9.79
N THR A 61 -0.92 4.26 9.65
CA THR A 61 -1.69 3.79 10.80
C THR A 61 -1.02 2.59 11.43
N HIS A 62 -1.06 2.51 12.76
CA HIS A 62 -0.61 1.31 13.49
C HIS A 62 -1.33 0.07 12.97
N ALA A 63 -2.64 0.18 12.70
CA ALA A 63 -3.43 -0.90 12.13
C ALA A 63 -2.85 -1.45 10.82
N PHE A 64 -2.42 -0.59 9.89
CA PHE A 64 -1.86 -1.03 8.62
C PHE A 64 -0.43 -1.54 8.76
N ILE A 65 0.48 -0.72 9.31
CA ILE A 65 1.90 -1.05 9.39
C ILE A 65 2.16 -2.29 10.25
N ASP A 66 1.53 -2.41 11.42
CA ASP A 66 1.83 -3.51 12.35
C ASP A 66 1.31 -4.85 11.81
N ASN A 67 0.16 -4.83 11.10
CA ASN A 67 -0.36 -6.02 10.44
C ASN A 67 0.47 -6.38 9.20
N SER A 68 0.96 -5.41 8.43
CA SER A 68 1.92 -5.66 7.34
C SER A 68 3.21 -6.29 7.84
N VAL A 69 3.79 -5.75 8.91
CA VAL A 69 5.00 -6.30 9.56
C VAL A 69 4.74 -7.73 10.03
N THR A 70 3.61 -7.97 10.69
CA THR A 70 3.23 -9.30 11.17
C THR A 70 3.08 -10.31 10.02
N GLN A 71 2.47 -9.90 8.90
CA GLN A 71 2.29 -10.73 7.72
C GLN A 71 3.64 -11.11 7.09
N VAL A 72 4.55 -10.14 6.94
CA VAL A 72 5.89 -10.38 6.40
C VAL A 72 6.72 -11.27 7.34
N ASP A 73 6.76 -10.95 8.64
CA ASP A 73 7.51 -11.75 9.63
C ASP A 73 6.99 -13.19 9.71
N ALA A 74 5.65 -13.39 9.65
CA ALA A 74 5.05 -14.72 9.63
C ALA A 74 5.50 -15.55 8.41
N LYS A 75 5.59 -14.92 7.23
CA LYS A 75 6.07 -15.61 6.02
C LYS A 75 7.56 -15.95 6.10
N VAL A 76 8.38 -15.07 6.69
CA VAL A 76 9.79 -15.39 6.96
C VAL A 76 9.91 -16.60 7.88
N GLU A 77 9.12 -16.67 8.96
CA GLU A 77 9.12 -17.80 9.88
C GLU A 77 8.62 -19.11 9.25
N GLU A 78 7.62 -19.03 8.37
CA GLU A 78 7.12 -20.17 7.58
C GLU A 78 8.24 -20.75 6.72
N LEU A 79 8.87 -19.92 5.88
CA LEU A 79 9.95 -20.35 4.97
C LEU A 79 11.16 -20.88 5.74
N LYS A 80 11.50 -20.27 6.88
CA LYS A 80 12.56 -20.76 7.74
C LYS A 80 12.30 -22.16 8.31
N LYS A 81 11.05 -22.51 8.61
CA LYS A 81 10.68 -23.88 9.04
C LYS A 81 10.84 -24.90 7.92
N GLU A 82 10.75 -24.46 6.67
CA GLU A 82 11.01 -25.26 5.47
C GLU A 82 12.51 -25.34 5.13
N GLY A 83 13.37 -24.65 5.88
CA GLY A 83 14.82 -24.61 5.65
C GLY A 83 15.25 -23.58 4.60
N ILE A 84 14.40 -22.61 4.29
CA ILE A 84 14.67 -21.52 3.36
C ILE A 84 15.01 -20.26 4.17
N ASP A 85 16.25 -19.79 4.05
CA ASP A 85 16.68 -18.51 4.61
C ASP A 85 16.59 -17.42 3.53
N ILE A 86 15.90 -16.32 3.83
CA ILE A 86 15.63 -15.25 2.86
C ILE A 86 16.80 -14.27 2.77
N ASP A 87 17.25 -14.05 1.55
CA ASP A 87 18.35 -13.12 1.24
C ASP A 87 17.84 -11.68 1.22
N LYS A 88 16.75 -11.43 0.47
CA LYS A 88 16.14 -10.09 0.34
C LYS A 88 14.63 -10.10 0.40
N LEU A 89 14.08 -9.00 0.91
CA LEU A 89 12.68 -8.63 0.81
C LEU A 89 12.52 -7.49 -0.21
N VAL A 90 11.74 -7.74 -1.24
CA VAL A 90 11.33 -6.76 -2.24
C VAL A 90 9.95 -6.23 -1.85
N ILE A 91 9.88 -4.97 -1.43
CA ILE A 91 8.61 -4.28 -1.16
C ILE A 91 8.22 -3.53 -2.43
N SER A 92 7.32 -4.13 -3.20
CA SER A 92 6.89 -3.68 -4.51
C SER A 92 5.62 -2.84 -4.43
N PHE A 93 5.66 -1.60 -4.90
CA PHE A 93 4.47 -0.74 -5.01
C PHE A 93 3.97 -0.69 -6.45
N HIS A 94 2.68 -0.42 -6.67
CA HIS A 94 2.21 -0.21 -8.03
C HIS A 94 2.89 1.02 -8.64
N GLY A 95 3.33 0.91 -9.90
CA GLY A 95 4.00 2.00 -10.59
C GLY A 95 3.09 3.21 -10.82
N MET A 96 3.70 4.37 -10.97
CA MET A 96 3.02 5.58 -11.44
C MET A 96 3.93 6.35 -12.41
N GLN A 97 3.34 7.13 -13.33
CA GLN A 97 4.13 7.98 -14.21
C GLN A 97 4.87 9.03 -13.38
N LYS A 98 6.19 9.11 -13.55
CA LYS A 98 7.10 9.93 -12.75
C LYS A 98 6.74 11.41 -12.78
N ARG A 99 6.22 11.89 -13.92
CA ARG A 99 5.71 13.26 -14.08
C ARG A 99 4.60 13.64 -13.11
N ARG A 100 3.77 12.69 -12.65
CA ARG A 100 2.71 12.97 -11.66
C ARG A 100 3.31 13.34 -10.31
N VAL A 101 4.36 12.64 -9.89
CA VAL A 101 5.08 12.99 -8.67
C VAL A 101 5.85 14.30 -8.86
N VAL A 102 6.71 14.36 -9.88
CA VAL A 102 7.69 15.45 -10.01
C VAL A 102 7.05 16.79 -10.38
N PHE A 103 6.07 16.80 -11.28
CA PHE A 103 5.47 18.04 -11.77
C PHE A 103 4.12 18.37 -11.13
N LYS A 104 3.31 17.38 -10.77
CA LYS A 104 2.03 17.63 -10.10
C LYS A 104 2.12 17.59 -8.58
N GLY A 105 3.24 17.13 -8.01
CA GLY A 105 3.42 17.02 -6.57
C GLY A 105 2.55 15.94 -5.94
N ASP A 106 2.26 14.85 -6.67
CA ASP A 106 1.52 13.72 -6.13
C ASP A 106 2.30 13.06 -4.98
N ASP A 107 1.64 12.90 -3.83
CA ASP A 107 2.22 12.35 -2.60
C ASP A 107 2.54 10.86 -2.65
N TYR A 108 2.09 10.13 -3.67
CA TYR A 108 2.19 8.68 -3.73
C TYR A 108 3.59 8.16 -3.45
N TYR A 109 4.61 8.69 -4.13
CA TYR A 109 5.99 8.22 -3.94
C TYR A 109 6.50 8.45 -2.51
N ARG A 110 6.12 9.59 -1.91
CA ARG A 110 6.44 9.89 -0.51
C ARG A 110 5.75 8.89 0.40
N HIS A 111 4.45 8.64 0.22
CA HIS A 111 3.72 7.66 1.02
C HIS A 111 4.22 6.22 0.84
N CYS A 112 4.66 5.82 -0.36
CA CYS A 112 5.33 4.54 -0.59
C CYS A 112 6.62 4.44 0.23
N TYR A 113 7.46 5.48 0.19
CA TYR A 113 8.70 5.52 0.97
C TYR A 113 8.45 5.47 2.48
N GLU A 114 7.48 6.25 2.97
CA GLU A 114 7.07 6.25 4.37
C GLU A 114 6.57 4.85 4.80
N THR A 115 5.75 4.21 3.97
CA THR A 115 5.27 2.83 4.20
C THR A 115 6.43 1.85 4.26
N TYR A 116 7.32 1.89 3.26
CA TYR A 116 8.51 1.04 3.17
C TYR A 116 9.36 1.16 4.43
N ARG A 117 9.72 2.40 4.82
CA ARG A 117 10.53 2.63 6.01
C ARG A 117 9.85 2.15 7.29
N LEU A 118 8.57 2.49 7.47
CA LEU A 118 7.84 2.11 8.66
C LEU A 118 7.75 0.58 8.83
N ILE A 119 7.54 -0.15 7.74
CA ILE A 119 7.55 -1.63 7.74
C ILE A 119 8.97 -2.14 8.04
N VAL A 120 9.95 -1.73 7.26
CA VAL A 120 11.32 -2.25 7.33
C VAL A 120 11.98 -2.02 8.69
N ASP A 121 11.77 -0.84 9.29
CA ASP A 121 12.32 -0.51 10.60
C ASP A 121 11.71 -1.34 11.75
N ARG A 122 10.59 -2.04 11.49
CA ARG A 122 9.83 -2.83 12.48
C ARG A 122 9.89 -4.34 12.27
N LEU A 123 10.46 -4.80 11.16
CA LEU A 123 10.66 -6.24 10.92
C LEU A 123 11.56 -6.84 12.00
N LYS A 124 11.20 -8.03 12.47
CA LYS A 124 11.95 -8.73 13.53
C LYS A 124 12.94 -9.72 12.97
N HIS A 125 12.65 -10.28 11.79
CA HIS A 125 13.41 -11.38 11.22
C HIS A 125 14.34 -10.99 10.08
N LEU A 126 14.18 -9.79 9.52
CA LEU A 126 15.01 -9.24 8.45
C LEU A 126 15.60 -7.90 8.87
N LYS A 127 16.85 -7.66 8.48
CA LYS A 127 17.51 -6.37 8.71
C LYS A 127 17.12 -5.36 7.63
N PRO A 128 17.20 -4.05 7.90
CA PRO A 128 16.88 -3.02 6.90
C PRO A 128 17.64 -3.16 5.58
N GLU A 129 18.90 -3.58 5.62
CA GLU A 129 19.74 -3.76 4.41
C GLU A 129 19.33 -4.96 3.56
N GLN A 130 18.45 -5.82 4.07
CA GLN A 130 17.85 -6.92 3.33
C GLN A 130 16.58 -6.49 2.57
N ALA A 131 16.05 -5.30 2.82
CA ALA A 131 14.84 -4.84 2.15
C ALA A 131 15.15 -3.83 1.04
N VAL A 132 14.40 -3.88 -0.06
CA VAL A 132 14.46 -2.88 -1.14
C VAL A 132 13.05 -2.44 -1.54
N MET A 133 12.89 -1.15 -1.85
CA MET A 133 11.66 -0.59 -2.38
C MET A 133 11.70 -0.59 -3.91
N THR A 134 10.67 -1.15 -4.55
CA THR A 134 10.56 -1.22 -6.02
C THR A 134 9.16 -0.83 -6.49
N PHE A 135 8.98 -0.70 -7.80
CA PHE A 135 7.72 -0.35 -8.44
C PHE A 135 7.40 -1.29 -9.61
N GLN A 136 6.18 -1.84 -9.64
CA GLN A 136 5.70 -2.80 -10.64
C GLN A 136 4.68 -2.20 -11.62
N SER A 137 4.11 -2.99 -12.52
CA SER A 137 2.99 -2.64 -13.38
C SER A 137 3.19 -1.34 -14.19
N ARG A 138 4.21 -1.32 -15.06
CA ARG A 138 4.48 -0.21 -16.00
C ARG A 138 3.74 -0.39 -17.32
N PHE A 139 3.16 0.67 -17.87
CA PHE A 139 2.49 0.65 -19.17
C PHE A 139 2.80 1.87 -20.04
N GLY A 140 2.95 1.63 -21.35
CA GLY A 140 3.23 2.67 -22.33
C GLY A 140 4.67 3.18 -22.29
N SER A 141 4.94 4.26 -23.02
CA SER A 141 6.30 4.77 -23.27
C SER A 141 6.73 5.93 -22.37
N GLU A 142 5.89 6.34 -21.42
CA GLU A 142 6.26 7.42 -20.48
C GLU A 142 7.31 6.93 -19.46
N GLU A 143 8.04 7.84 -18.82
CA GLU A 143 8.91 7.47 -17.69
C GLU A 143 8.07 7.19 -16.43
N TRP A 144 8.31 6.05 -15.80
CA TRP A 144 7.67 5.62 -14.55
C TRP A 144 8.62 5.77 -13.36
N ILE A 145 8.07 5.70 -12.15
CA ILE A 145 8.86 5.66 -10.92
C ILE A 145 9.72 4.39 -10.91
N THR A 146 10.96 4.54 -10.47
CA THR A 146 11.99 3.48 -10.40
C THR A 146 12.51 3.33 -8.97
N PRO A 147 13.14 2.21 -8.61
CA PRO A 147 13.53 1.07 -9.47
C PRO A 147 12.37 0.13 -9.82
N TYR A 148 12.46 -0.54 -10.98
CA TYR A 148 11.44 -1.49 -11.44
C TYR A 148 11.60 -2.83 -10.72
N THR A 149 10.48 -3.47 -10.36
CA THR A 149 10.49 -4.72 -9.58
C THR A 149 11.20 -5.85 -10.33
N GLU A 150 10.82 -6.11 -11.58
CA GLU A 150 11.44 -7.11 -12.48
C GLU A 150 12.96 -6.91 -12.59
N ASP A 151 13.39 -5.74 -13.09
CA ASP A 151 14.79 -5.37 -13.26
C ASP A 151 15.60 -5.47 -11.94
N THR A 152 14.97 -5.19 -10.80
CA THR A 152 15.64 -5.28 -9.48
C THR A 152 15.80 -6.73 -9.04
N VAL A 153 14.78 -7.56 -9.24
CA VAL A 153 14.81 -8.98 -8.88
C VAL A 153 15.85 -9.72 -9.70
N GLU A 154 15.88 -9.51 -11.03
CA GLU A 154 16.90 -10.08 -11.91
C GLU A 154 18.31 -9.73 -11.41
N LYS A 155 18.55 -8.43 -11.18
CA LYS A 155 19.83 -7.94 -10.67
C LYS A 155 20.21 -8.55 -9.31
N LEU A 156 19.28 -8.66 -8.37
CA LEU A 156 19.56 -9.26 -7.06
C LEU A 156 19.97 -10.74 -7.19
N ILE A 157 19.35 -11.46 -8.13
CA ILE A 157 19.66 -12.87 -8.42
C ILE A 157 21.03 -13.02 -9.09
N GLU A 158 21.39 -12.10 -9.99
CA GLU A 158 22.74 -12.01 -10.58
C GLU A 158 23.81 -11.71 -9.53
N GLU A 159 23.50 -10.87 -8.54
CA GLU A 159 24.36 -10.57 -7.40
C GLU A 159 24.48 -11.73 -6.39
N GLY A 160 23.75 -12.83 -6.61
CA GLY A 160 23.84 -14.06 -5.83
C GLY A 160 22.80 -14.20 -4.72
N ASN A 161 21.80 -13.31 -4.63
CA ASN A 161 20.66 -13.45 -3.72
C ASN A 161 19.64 -14.38 -4.39
N LYS A 162 19.49 -15.60 -3.86
CA LYS A 162 18.75 -16.66 -4.53
C LYS A 162 17.35 -16.84 -3.96
N GLU A 163 17.14 -16.50 -2.69
CA GLU A 163 15.84 -16.66 -2.03
C GLU A 163 15.25 -15.28 -1.70
N LEU A 164 14.30 -14.84 -2.51
CA LEU A 164 13.72 -13.50 -2.42
C LEU A 164 12.26 -13.55 -1.97
N MET A 165 11.85 -12.70 -1.03
CA MET A 165 10.44 -12.46 -0.73
C MET A 165 9.93 -11.24 -1.48
N VAL A 166 8.67 -11.25 -1.90
CA VAL A 166 8.02 -10.06 -2.46
C VAL A 166 6.73 -9.74 -1.71
N TYR A 167 6.54 -8.47 -1.34
CA TYR A 167 5.35 -7.98 -0.65
C TYR A 167 4.83 -6.70 -1.29
N SER A 168 3.52 -6.58 -1.50
CA SER A 168 2.89 -5.40 -2.12
C SER A 168 1.95 -4.67 -1.16
N PRO A 169 2.44 -3.64 -0.43
CA PRO A 169 1.60 -2.84 0.47
C PRO A 169 0.79 -1.74 -0.25
N SER A 170 0.73 -1.77 -1.59
CA SER A 170 -0.21 -0.90 -2.34
C SER A 170 -1.66 -1.40 -2.25
N PHE A 171 -1.84 -2.67 -1.89
CA PHE A 171 -3.13 -3.35 -1.83
C PHE A 171 -3.33 -3.98 -0.45
N VAL A 172 -4.57 -3.94 0.03
CA VAL A 172 -4.97 -4.60 1.29
C VAL A 172 -5.56 -5.99 1.06
N ALA A 173 -5.90 -6.33 -0.18
CA ALA A 173 -6.46 -7.60 -0.58
C ALA A 173 -5.82 -8.03 -1.91
N ASP A 174 -5.68 -9.34 -2.08
CA ASP A 174 -5.05 -9.90 -3.26
C ASP A 174 -5.85 -9.58 -4.54
N CYS A 175 -5.09 -9.28 -5.59
CA CYS A 175 -5.59 -8.88 -6.90
C CYS A 175 -4.65 -9.41 -7.98
N LEU A 176 -4.95 -9.11 -9.24
CA LEU A 176 -4.17 -9.60 -10.38
C LEU A 176 -2.68 -9.23 -10.24
N GLU A 177 -2.41 -8.02 -9.78
CA GLU A 177 -1.07 -7.47 -9.58
C GLU A 177 -0.28 -8.16 -8.47
N THR A 178 -0.94 -8.86 -7.52
CA THR A 178 -0.26 -9.58 -6.43
C THR A 178 -0.18 -11.08 -6.68
N THR A 179 -1.25 -11.69 -7.19
CA THR A 179 -1.29 -13.15 -7.39
C THR A 179 -0.68 -13.58 -8.71
N ASP A 180 -0.87 -12.80 -9.77
CA ASP A 180 -0.45 -13.15 -11.13
C ASP A 180 0.89 -12.49 -11.46
N GLU A 181 0.96 -11.16 -11.50
CA GLU A 181 2.20 -10.44 -11.87
C GLU A 181 3.35 -10.78 -10.90
N LEU A 182 3.15 -10.64 -9.59
CA LEU A 182 4.18 -10.96 -8.61
C LEU A 182 4.26 -12.44 -8.25
N GLY A 183 3.10 -13.09 -8.09
CA GLY A 183 3.02 -14.45 -7.55
C GLY A 183 3.28 -15.54 -8.58
N HIS A 184 2.97 -15.28 -9.86
CA HIS A 184 3.13 -16.23 -10.95
C HIS A 184 4.23 -15.79 -11.91
N GLU A 185 4.06 -14.67 -12.62
CA GLU A 185 4.98 -14.23 -13.69
C GLU A 185 6.40 -13.99 -13.15
N LEU A 186 6.55 -13.09 -12.17
CA LEU A 186 7.85 -12.78 -11.56
C LEU A 186 8.50 -14.01 -10.89
N ALA A 187 7.68 -14.91 -10.32
CA ALA A 187 8.18 -16.12 -9.69
C ALA A 187 8.64 -17.19 -10.69
N GLU A 188 8.07 -17.22 -11.89
CA GLU A 188 8.56 -18.03 -13.01
C GLU A 188 9.84 -17.45 -13.59
N GLU A 189 9.88 -16.15 -13.87
CA GLU A 189 11.06 -15.45 -14.36
C GLU A 189 12.25 -15.58 -13.41
N ALA A 190 12.03 -15.43 -12.10
CA ALA A 190 13.06 -15.62 -11.10
C ALA A 190 13.71 -17.01 -11.18
N LYS A 191 12.94 -18.07 -11.47
CA LYS A 191 13.47 -19.43 -11.65
C LYS A 191 14.33 -19.54 -12.90
N GLU A 192 13.97 -18.85 -13.98
CA GLU A 192 14.77 -18.78 -15.20
C GLU A 192 16.11 -18.05 -14.96
N TRP A 193 16.09 -17.00 -14.13
CA TRP A 193 17.30 -16.31 -13.65
C TRP A 193 18.09 -17.11 -12.60
N GLY A 194 17.54 -18.25 -12.16
CA GLY A 194 18.17 -19.16 -11.21
C GLY A 194 18.09 -18.68 -9.77
N GLY A 195 16.98 -18.05 -9.37
CA GLY A 195 16.58 -17.78 -7.99
C GLY A 195 15.12 -18.18 -7.75
N ASN A 196 14.58 -17.86 -6.59
CA ASN A 196 13.17 -18.08 -6.23
C ASN A 196 12.58 -16.81 -5.65
N VAL A 197 11.31 -16.56 -5.98
CA VAL A 197 10.51 -15.51 -5.37
C VAL A 197 9.37 -16.14 -4.58
N TYR A 198 9.20 -15.67 -3.35
CA TYR A 198 8.15 -16.10 -2.42
C TYR A 198 7.20 -14.92 -2.18
N PRO A 199 5.98 -14.95 -2.78
CA PRO A 199 5.01 -13.90 -2.55
C PRO A 199 4.48 -13.94 -1.11
N VAL A 200 4.35 -12.75 -0.53
CA VAL A 200 3.64 -12.51 0.72
C VAL A 200 2.22 -12.08 0.36
N GLU A 201 1.24 -12.84 0.83
CA GLU A 201 -0.18 -12.51 0.64
C GLU A 201 -0.51 -11.12 1.21
N CYS A 202 -1.47 -10.43 0.60
CA CYS A 202 -2.05 -9.23 1.18
C CYS A 202 -2.70 -9.50 2.55
N LEU A 203 -3.09 -8.43 3.25
CA LEU A 203 -3.78 -8.54 4.54
C LEU A 203 -5.11 -9.30 4.44
N ASN A 204 -5.76 -9.27 3.27
CA ASN A 204 -6.95 -10.04 2.92
C ASN A 204 -8.01 -9.96 4.02
N THR A 205 -8.43 -11.12 4.52
CA THR A 205 -9.41 -11.28 5.60
C THR A 205 -8.76 -11.68 6.91
N ASN A 206 -7.46 -11.39 7.09
CA ASN A 206 -6.76 -11.65 8.34
C ASN A 206 -7.55 -11.05 9.51
N GLU A 207 -7.84 -11.88 10.51
CA GLU A 207 -8.75 -11.53 11.58
C GLU A 207 -8.23 -10.35 12.42
N GLN A 208 -6.92 -10.30 12.66
CA GLN A 208 -6.29 -9.23 13.42
C GLN A 208 -6.32 -7.91 12.64
N TRP A 209 -6.01 -7.96 11.35
CA TRP A 209 -6.15 -6.80 10.45
C TRP A 209 -7.57 -6.25 10.47
N CYS A 210 -8.59 -7.10 10.31
CA CYS A 210 -9.99 -6.68 10.33
C CYS A 210 -10.37 -6.00 11.65
N LYS A 211 -9.90 -6.54 12.79
CA LYS A 211 -10.13 -5.96 14.12
C LYS A 211 -9.44 -4.61 14.28
N ASP A 212 -8.17 -4.50 13.89
CA ASP A 212 -7.40 -3.28 14.05
C ASP A 212 -7.89 -2.18 13.10
N PHE A 213 -8.26 -2.54 11.87
CA PHE A 213 -8.88 -1.60 10.93
C PHE A 213 -10.26 -1.15 11.42
N ALA A 214 -11.08 -2.05 11.97
CA ALA A 214 -12.35 -1.66 12.58
C ALA A 214 -12.14 -0.68 13.75
N LYS A 215 -11.14 -0.93 14.60
CA LYS A 215 -10.77 0.00 15.69
C LYS A 215 -10.34 1.36 15.13
N TYR A 216 -9.51 1.37 14.09
CA TYR A 216 -9.11 2.59 13.39
C TYR A 216 -10.33 3.38 12.88
N VAL A 217 -11.27 2.71 12.20
CA VAL A 217 -12.52 3.34 11.71
C VAL A 217 -13.33 3.94 12.85
N MET A 218 -13.48 3.22 13.97
CA MET A 218 -14.20 3.73 15.14
C MET A 218 -13.51 4.94 15.76
N THR A 219 -12.17 4.93 15.88
CA THR A 219 -11.42 6.09 16.36
C THR A 219 -11.55 7.28 15.42
N GLN A 220 -11.54 7.06 14.10
CA GLN A 220 -11.80 8.14 13.15
C GLN A 220 -13.21 8.72 13.29
N ALA A 221 -14.21 7.86 13.51
CA ALA A 221 -15.61 8.26 13.60
C ALA A 221 -15.91 9.04 14.89
N GLU A 222 -15.39 8.58 16.03
CA GLU A 222 -15.84 8.99 17.37
C GLU A 222 -14.71 9.52 18.27
N GLY A 223 -13.44 9.29 17.92
CA GLY A 223 -12.28 9.66 18.71
C GLY A 223 -12.01 11.17 18.74
N SER A 224 -11.29 11.60 19.78
CA SER A 224 -10.76 12.97 19.87
C SER A 224 -9.67 13.21 18.83
N ALA A 225 -9.26 14.47 18.64
CA ALA A 225 -8.13 14.80 17.78
C ALA A 225 -6.84 14.07 18.23
N GLN A 226 -6.61 13.95 19.54
CA GLN A 226 -5.46 13.24 20.08
C GLN A 226 -5.54 11.74 19.78
N ASP A 227 -6.71 11.11 19.95
CA ASP A 227 -6.86 9.68 19.66
C ASP A 227 -6.55 9.35 18.19
N LYS A 228 -6.88 10.28 17.28
CA LYS A 228 -6.59 10.15 15.84
C LYS A 228 -5.11 10.31 15.52
N GLU A 229 -4.39 11.16 16.25
CA GLU A 229 -2.93 11.30 16.11
C GLU A 229 -2.20 10.07 16.68
N ASP A 230 -2.69 9.52 17.80
CA ASP A 230 -2.07 8.41 18.54
C ASP A 230 -2.16 7.06 17.82
N ILE A 231 -3.02 6.93 16.81
CA ILE A 231 -3.17 5.71 15.99
C ILE A 231 -2.32 5.74 14.71
N GLU A 232 -1.53 6.80 14.51
CA GLU A 232 -0.61 6.95 13.38
C GLU A 232 0.83 7.09 13.84
N TYR A 233 1.73 6.44 13.09
CA TYR A 233 3.14 6.70 13.22
C TYR A 233 3.48 8.11 12.74
N GLN A 234 4.22 8.83 13.58
CA GLN A 234 4.75 10.15 13.27
C GLN A 234 6.17 10.01 12.69
N LEU A 235 6.41 10.69 11.56
CA LEU A 235 7.71 10.76 10.92
C LEU A 235 8.33 12.14 11.11
N LYS A 236 9.65 12.17 11.31
CA LYS A 236 10.44 13.39 11.47
C LYS A 236 11.12 13.75 10.16
N ALA A 237 11.64 14.97 10.04
CA ALA A 237 12.37 15.41 8.84
C ALA A 237 13.57 14.48 8.52
N GLU A 238 14.28 14.04 9.54
CA GLU A 238 15.40 13.08 9.46
C GLU A 238 14.98 11.76 8.80
N ASP A 239 13.70 11.39 8.89
CA ASP A 239 13.24 10.13 8.31
C ASP A 239 13.27 10.12 6.78
N TYR A 240 13.39 11.30 6.16
CA TYR A 240 13.43 11.49 4.72
C TYR A 240 14.86 11.71 4.19
N ASP A 241 15.88 11.73 5.05
CA ASP A 241 17.26 12.01 4.66
C ASP A 241 17.80 11.04 3.61
N HIS A 242 17.31 9.79 3.64
CA HIS A 242 17.69 8.73 2.71
C HIS A 242 16.61 8.46 1.64
N MET A 243 15.60 9.31 1.53
CA MET A 243 14.57 9.15 0.51
C MET A 243 15.18 9.40 -0.87
N PRO A 244 15.13 8.41 -1.80
CA PRO A 244 15.71 8.61 -3.12
C PRO A 244 15.00 9.75 -3.85
N LYS A 245 15.76 10.62 -4.52
CA LYS A 245 15.19 11.74 -5.25
C LYS A 245 14.71 11.29 -6.62
N LEU A 246 13.43 11.53 -6.92
CA LEU A 246 12.92 11.41 -8.28
C LEU A 246 13.28 12.65 -9.09
N VAL A 247 14.16 12.49 -10.07
CA VAL A 247 14.51 13.53 -11.05
C VAL A 247 14.11 13.07 -12.44
N MET A 248 13.37 13.89 -13.19
CA MET A 248 13.12 13.61 -14.61
C MET A 248 14.42 13.79 -15.39
N ASN A 249 14.70 12.92 -16.36
CA ASN A 249 15.78 13.18 -17.30
C ASN A 249 15.38 14.41 -18.14
N GLN A 250 16.26 15.40 -18.22
CA GLN A 250 16.07 16.50 -19.17
C GLN A 250 16.30 15.94 -20.57
N SER A 251 15.22 15.64 -21.28
CA SER A 251 15.23 15.36 -22.72
C SER A 251 15.41 16.65 -23.52
#